data_AF-A0A3M1YPQ1-F1
#
_entry.id   AF-A0A3M1YPQ1-F1
#
_cell.length_a   1.000
_cell.length_b   1.000
_cell.length_c   1.000
_cell.angle_alpha   90.00
_cell.angle_beta   90.00
_cell.angle_gamma   90.00
#
_symmetry.space_group_name_H-M   'P 1'
#
loop_
_entity.id
_entity.type
_entity.pdbx_description
1 polymer ?
#
loop_
_entity_poly.entity_id
_entity_poly.type
_entity_poly.pdbx_seq_one_letter_code
_entity_poly.pdbx_strand_id
1 'polypeptide(L)'
;MIQQPIAAKQVDGPPPISGSLISQLRFARKYMQDPLKFMADMFEQYGDFVIQWIGSVPIIFTRDPDIIHDVLVTHAASFYKSPDYRDENRGLARFLGQGLLTSEGEPWRRQRKLIQPAMHPRRIEAYADTMVTLTRQTIADWQDGAVIDINRQMMQLTLKIIARTMFSTDVTREVNTISHALDFFQEANNTIDIFPEWVPTPLHMRWPKVMSEFNTVIHEIIQQRRADGAENFNDLLSMLLLAVDEDGEGMS
;
A
#
# COMPACT_ATOMS: atom_id res chain seq x y z
N MET A 1 11.90 42.66 6.72
CA MET A 1 12.84 41.84 7.50
C MET A 1 13.13 40.62 6.64
N ILE A 2 14.21 40.65 5.89
CA ILE A 2 14.55 39.62 4.89
C ILE A 2 15.03 38.40 5.68
N GLN A 3 14.30 37.28 5.60
CA GLN A 3 14.76 36.00 6.13
C GLN A 3 16.15 35.72 5.56
N GLN A 4 17.14 35.59 6.43
CA GLN A 4 18.46 35.15 6.04
C GLN A 4 18.35 33.77 5.38
N PRO A 5 19.12 33.49 4.32
CA PRO A 5 19.20 32.14 3.79
C PRO A 5 19.65 31.23 4.93
N ILE A 6 18.88 30.17 5.19
CA ILE A 6 19.29 29.09 6.09
C ILE A 6 20.67 28.66 5.57
N ALA A 7 21.72 28.97 6.31
CA ALA A 7 23.06 28.52 5.98
C ALA A 7 22.96 27.01 5.83
N ALA A 8 23.23 26.49 4.63
CA ALA A 8 23.28 25.07 4.40
C ALA A 8 24.37 24.52 5.33
N LYS A 9 23.96 24.04 6.52
CA LYS A 9 24.79 23.12 7.30
C LYS A 9 25.24 22.10 6.27
N GLN A 10 26.54 21.88 6.18
CA GLN A 10 27.09 20.78 5.43
C GLN A 10 26.38 19.54 5.97
N VAL A 11 25.41 19.03 5.21
CA VAL A 11 24.60 17.91 5.67
C VAL A 11 25.50 16.72 5.57
N ASP A 12 25.92 16.20 6.71
CA ASP A 12 26.70 14.98 6.76
C ASP A 12 25.84 13.85 6.15
N GLY A 13 26.45 13.12 5.24
CA GLY A 13 25.81 12.03 4.54
C GLY A 13 26.83 11.11 3.91
N PRO A 14 26.40 9.90 3.51
CA PRO A 14 27.28 8.97 2.83
C PRO A 14 27.81 9.59 1.53
N PRO A 15 28.96 9.10 1.04
CA PRO A 15 29.43 9.51 -0.28
C PRO A 15 28.34 9.26 -1.34
N PRO A 16 28.24 10.14 -2.36
CA PRO A 16 27.33 9.93 -3.48
C PRO A 16 27.54 8.56 -4.11
N ILE A 17 26.44 7.84 -4.36
CA ILE A 17 26.50 6.60 -5.12
C ILE A 17 26.68 6.99 -6.58
N SER A 18 27.85 6.65 -7.11
CA SER A 18 28.28 7.01 -8.46
C SER A 18 27.23 6.64 -9.53
N GLY A 19 27.29 7.29 -10.70
CA GLY A 19 26.39 7.00 -11.83
C GLY A 19 26.48 5.58 -12.41
N SER A 20 27.38 4.72 -11.92
CA SER A 20 27.45 3.33 -12.38
C SER A 20 26.27 2.51 -11.85
N LEU A 21 25.57 1.84 -12.77
CA LEU A 21 24.44 0.95 -12.48
C LEU A 21 24.79 -0.11 -11.43
N ILE A 22 26.04 -0.62 -11.41
CA ILE A 22 26.48 -1.63 -10.44
C ILE A 22 26.46 -1.07 -9.02
N SER A 23 26.90 0.17 -8.83
CA SER A 23 26.92 0.80 -7.50
C SER A 23 25.51 1.09 -6.99
N GLN A 24 24.61 1.51 -7.88
CA GLN A 24 23.20 1.72 -7.58
C GLN A 24 22.51 0.40 -7.24
N LEU A 25 22.77 -0.67 -7.98
CA LEU A 25 22.24 -2.01 -7.71
C LEU A 25 22.74 -2.58 -6.38
N ARG A 26 24.02 -2.38 -6.03
CA ARG A 26 24.55 -2.79 -4.72
C ARG A 26 23.89 -2.03 -3.58
N PHE A 27 23.67 -0.73 -3.76
CA PHE A 27 22.95 0.09 -2.78
C PHE A 27 21.51 -0.39 -2.61
N ALA A 28 20.77 -0.52 -3.72
CA ALA A 28 19.38 -0.99 -3.71
C ALA A 28 19.28 -2.38 -3.07
N ARG A 29 20.22 -3.28 -3.37
CA ARG A 29 20.27 -4.61 -2.74
C ARG A 29 20.53 -4.53 -1.24
N LYS A 30 21.48 -3.70 -0.80
CA LYS A 30 21.77 -3.51 0.64
C LYS A 30 20.53 -2.97 1.37
N TYR A 31 19.86 -1.98 0.76
CA TYR A 31 18.63 -1.41 1.29
C TYR A 31 17.51 -2.44 1.36
N MET A 32 17.25 -3.20 0.28
CA MET A 32 16.16 -4.18 0.24
C MET A 32 16.38 -5.42 1.13
N GLN A 33 17.63 -5.77 1.44
CA GLN A 33 17.93 -6.91 2.31
C GLN A 33 17.56 -6.66 3.78
N ASP A 34 17.83 -5.45 4.29
CA ASP A 34 17.48 -5.05 5.64
C ASP A 34 17.29 -3.52 5.71
N PRO A 35 16.10 -3.02 5.32
CA PRO A 35 15.83 -1.59 5.26
C PRO A 35 15.94 -0.93 6.63
N LEU A 36 15.49 -1.63 7.68
CA LEU A 36 15.47 -1.11 9.05
C LEU A 36 16.89 -0.95 9.58
N LYS A 37 17.74 -1.98 9.44
CA LYS A 37 19.14 -1.87 9.82
C LYS A 37 19.86 -0.84 8.98
N PHE A 38 19.62 -0.79 7.67
CA PHE A 38 20.20 0.20 6.80
C PHE A 38 19.90 1.63 7.29
N MET A 39 18.63 1.92 7.61
CA MET A 39 18.23 3.23 8.14
C MET A 39 18.80 3.49 9.54
N ALA A 40 18.84 2.47 10.41
CA ALA A 40 19.42 2.60 11.75
C ALA A 40 20.92 2.95 11.69
N ASP A 41 21.70 2.19 10.92
CA ASP A 41 23.14 2.42 10.73
C ASP A 41 23.39 3.84 10.14
N MET A 42 22.52 4.27 9.21
CA MET A 42 22.56 5.61 8.61
C MET A 42 22.36 6.72 9.65
N PHE A 43 21.35 6.59 10.52
CA PHE A 43 21.08 7.58 11.57
C PHE A 43 22.15 7.56 12.67
N GLU A 44 22.67 6.40 13.02
CA GLU A 44 23.78 6.28 14.00
C GLU A 44 25.04 6.97 13.50
N GLN A 45 25.34 6.86 12.20
CA GLN A 45 26.57 7.39 11.62
C GLN A 45 26.48 8.88 11.24
N TYR A 46 25.36 9.32 10.70
CA TYR A 46 25.22 10.64 10.09
C TYR A 46 24.22 11.57 10.81
N GLY A 47 23.57 11.08 11.87
CA GLY A 47 22.59 11.83 12.65
C GLY A 47 21.17 11.77 12.08
N ASP A 48 20.27 12.59 12.62
CA ASP A 48 18.83 12.44 12.41
C ASP A 48 18.33 12.96 11.05
N PHE A 49 19.17 13.64 10.28
CA PHE A 49 18.89 14.15 8.94
C PHE A 49 20.04 13.84 8.01
N VAL A 50 19.79 13.03 6.98
CA VAL A 50 20.81 12.54 6.07
C VAL A 50 20.40 12.71 4.62
N ILE A 51 21.33 13.19 3.79
CA ILE A 51 21.16 13.25 2.34
C ILE A 51 22.04 12.18 1.70
N GLN A 52 21.40 11.22 1.02
CA GLN A 52 22.07 10.26 0.15
C GLN A 52 21.81 10.65 -1.32
N TRP A 53 22.88 10.95 -2.05
CA TRP A 53 22.79 11.14 -3.50
C TRP A 53 22.84 9.79 -4.22
N ILE A 54 21.82 9.51 -5.04
CA ILE A 54 21.80 8.38 -5.99
C ILE A 54 21.86 8.96 -7.40
N GLY A 55 23.04 8.91 -8.03
CA GLY A 55 23.26 9.68 -9.26
C GLY A 55 23.02 11.17 -9.01
N SER A 56 22.11 11.79 -9.76
CA SER A 56 21.71 13.19 -9.61
C SER A 56 20.49 13.41 -8.70
N VAL A 57 19.93 12.35 -8.11
CA VAL A 57 18.71 12.42 -7.30
C VAL A 57 19.10 12.40 -5.81
N PRO A 58 18.81 13.47 -5.04
CA PRO A 58 18.98 13.45 -3.60
C PRO A 58 17.82 12.70 -2.94
N ILE A 59 18.12 11.75 -2.06
CA ILE A 59 17.16 11.11 -1.16
C ILE A 59 17.45 11.59 0.26
N ILE A 60 16.42 12.13 0.91
CA ILE A 60 16.48 12.60 2.28
C ILE A 60 15.93 11.51 3.20
N PHE A 61 16.74 11.09 4.17
CA PHE A 61 16.32 10.25 5.28
C PHE A 61 16.27 11.12 6.52
N THR A 62 15.13 11.11 7.23
CA THR A 62 14.99 11.88 8.46
C THR A 62 14.18 11.11 9.49
N ARG A 63 14.59 11.23 10.75
CA ARG A 63 13.78 10.86 11.92
C ARG A 63 13.53 12.06 12.86
N ASP A 64 13.87 13.26 12.40
CA ASP A 64 13.62 14.52 13.10
C ASP A 64 12.11 14.79 13.13
N PRO A 65 11.48 14.89 14.33
CA PRO A 65 10.05 15.06 14.46
C PRO A 65 9.54 16.39 13.88
N ASP A 66 10.34 17.44 13.92
CA ASP A 66 9.95 18.76 13.40
C ASP A 66 9.90 18.72 11.86
N ILE A 67 10.88 18.06 11.24
CA ILE A 67 10.89 17.87 9.78
C ILE A 67 9.75 16.93 9.36
N ILE A 68 9.50 15.85 10.10
CA ILE A 68 8.38 14.95 9.83
C ILE A 68 7.05 15.71 9.91
N HIS A 69 6.87 16.56 10.93
CA HIS A 69 5.68 17.39 11.06
C HIS A 69 5.57 18.39 9.90
N ASP A 70 6.67 19.02 9.50
CA ASP A 70 6.66 19.95 8.39
C ASP A 70 6.29 19.29 7.06
N VAL A 71 6.78 18.08 6.79
CA VAL A 71 6.48 17.33 5.57
C VAL A 71 5.04 16.79 5.59
N LEU A 72 4.59 16.23 6.70
CA LEU A 72 3.32 15.52 6.77
C LEU A 72 2.12 16.41 7.17
N VAL A 73 2.38 17.59 7.74
CA VAL A 73 1.34 18.49 8.27
C VAL A 73 1.50 19.91 7.75
N THR A 74 2.58 20.62 8.13
CA THR A 74 2.71 22.07 7.86
C THR A 74 2.69 22.39 6.37
N HIS A 75 3.44 21.61 5.58
CA HIS A 75 3.67 21.82 4.15
C HIS A 75 3.22 20.60 3.32
N ALA A 76 2.28 19.80 3.82
CA ALA A 76 1.85 18.56 3.15
C ALA A 76 1.46 18.74 1.68
N ALA A 77 0.87 19.88 1.31
CA ALA A 77 0.50 20.19 -0.07
C ALA A 77 1.69 20.44 -1.02
N SER A 78 2.90 20.63 -0.48
CA SER A 78 4.14 20.79 -1.26
C SER A 78 4.85 19.46 -1.55
N PHE A 79 4.39 18.37 -0.94
CA PHE A 79 4.97 17.03 -1.11
C PHE A 79 3.99 16.10 -1.83
N TYR A 80 4.54 15.12 -2.55
CA TYR A 80 3.79 14.11 -3.29
C TYR A 80 4.37 12.73 -2.99
N LYS A 81 3.53 11.68 -3.05
CA LYS A 81 4.02 10.30 -3.01
C LYS A 81 5.04 10.05 -4.13
N SER A 82 5.99 9.17 -3.86
CA SER A 82 7.01 8.78 -4.82
C SER A 82 6.36 8.12 -6.06
N PRO A 83 7.05 8.13 -7.22
CA PRO A 83 6.64 7.36 -8.39
C PRO A 83 6.30 5.89 -8.07
N ASP A 84 6.96 5.28 -7.07
CA ASP A 84 6.70 3.90 -6.63
C ASP A 84 5.26 3.67 -6.16
N TYR A 85 4.53 4.73 -5.79
CA TYR A 85 3.11 4.65 -5.46
C TYR A 85 2.20 5.01 -6.63
N ARG A 86 2.54 6.06 -7.38
CA ARG A 86 1.60 6.73 -8.31
C ARG A 86 1.72 6.34 -9.78
N ASP A 87 2.82 5.70 -10.20
CA ASP A 87 3.03 5.36 -11.60
C ASP A 87 2.30 4.06 -11.97
N GLU A 88 1.39 4.15 -12.95
CA GLU A 88 0.55 3.04 -13.40
C GLU A 88 1.31 1.99 -14.19
N ASN A 89 2.46 2.36 -14.75
CA ASN A 89 3.30 1.43 -15.50
C ASN A 89 4.30 0.72 -14.57
N ARG A 90 4.67 1.37 -13.46
CA ARG A 90 5.64 0.85 -12.48
C ARG A 90 5.29 1.32 -11.07
N GLY A 91 5.23 0.39 -10.12
CA GLY A 91 4.89 0.69 -8.73
C GLY A 91 3.47 0.25 -8.37
N LEU A 92 2.96 0.79 -7.27
CA LEU A 92 1.76 0.29 -6.62
C LEU A 92 0.48 0.56 -7.43
N ALA A 93 0.41 1.68 -8.17
CA ALA A 93 -0.73 1.98 -9.04
C ALA A 93 -0.89 0.98 -10.20
N ARG A 94 0.19 0.33 -10.64
CA ARG A 94 0.12 -0.78 -11.62
C ARG A 94 -0.70 -1.96 -11.08
N PHE A 95 -0.65 -2.20 -9.77
CA PHE A 95 -1.36 -3.29 -9.10
C PHE A 95 -2.76 -2.87 -8.62
N LEU A 96 -2.86 -1.74 -7.94
CA LEU A 96 -4.09 -1.27 -7.29
C LEU A 96 -4.95 -0.34 -8.15
N GLY A 97 -4.45 0.12 -9.30
CA GLY A 97 -5.04 1.22 -10.05
C GLY A 97 -4.90 2.57 -9.33
N GLN A 98 -5.62 3.59 -9.83
CA GLN A 98 -5.74 4.87 -9.16
C GLN A 98 -6.79 4.81 -8.04
N GLY A 99 -6.33 4.78 -6.79
CA GLY A 99 -7.16 4.66 -5.61
C GLY A 99 -6.63 5.48 -4.44
N LEU A 100 -7.25 5.35 -3.27
CA LEU A 100 -6.92 6.16 -2.09
C LEU A 100 -5.43 6.14 -1.69
N LEU A 101 -4.74 5.04 -2.01
CA LEU A 101 -3.32 4.85 -1.69
C LEU A 101 -2.37 5.42 -2.75
N THR A 102 -2.81 5.49 -4.01
CA THR A 102 -1.97 5.77 -5.18
C THR A 102 -2.26 7.14 -5.80
N SER A 103 -3.47 7.66 -5.58
CA SER A 103 -3.93 8.98 -6.02
C SER A 103 -3.37 10.11 -5.14
N GLU A 104 -3.36 11.32 -5.72
CA GLU A 104 -2.99 12.57 -5.06
C GLU A 104 -4.03 13.67 -5.30
N GLY A 105 -3.94 14.75 -4.52
CA GLY A 105 -4.71 15.97 -4.77
C GLY A 105 -6.22 15.73 -4.76
N GLU A 106 -6.92 16.27 -5.76
CA GLU A 106 -8.37 16.25 -5.80
C GLU A 106 -8.98 14.84 -5.98
N PRO A 107 -8.48 13.98 -6.89
CA PRO A 107 -8.91 12.59 -6.96
C PRO A 107 -8.83 11.85 -5.61
N TRP A 108 -7.74 12.05 -4.88
CA TRP A 108 -7.57 11.48 -3.54
C TRP A 108 -8.59 12.03 -2.54
N ARG A 109 -8.82 13.35 -2.51
CA ARG A 109 -9.80 13.98 -1.61
C ARG A 109 -11.20 13.44 -1.85
N ARG A 110 -11.60 13.33 -3.12
CA ARG A 110 -12.89 12.78 -3.54
C ARG A 110 -13.06 11.34 -3.05
N GLN A 111 -12.11 10.46 -3.39
CA GLN A 111 -12.15 9.05 -2.96
C GLN A 111 -12.17 8.92 -1.43
N ARG A 112 -11.40 9.75 -0.72
CA ARG A 112 -11.37 9.77 0.75
C ARG A 112 -12.71 10.18 1.36
N LYS A 113 -13.35 11.22 0.81
CA LYS A 113 -14.68 11.70 1.26
C LYS A 113 -15.74 10.60 1.14
N LEU A 114 -15.69 9.81 0.06
CA LEU A 114 -16.62 8.71 -0.18
C LEU A 114 -16.41 7.52 0.78
N ILE A 115 -15.17 7.19 1.13
CA ILE A 115 -14.85 6.03 1.97
C ILE A 115 -14.99 6.34 3.47
N GLN A 116 -14.77 7.59 3.90
CA GLN A 116 -14.75 7.98 5.31
C GLN A 116 -16.00 7.51 6.11
N PRO A 117 -17.24 7.57 5.61
CA PRO A 117 -18.42 7.11 6.35
C PRO A 117 -18.36 5.64 6.77
N ALA A 118 -17.72 4.77 5.98
CA ALA A 118 -17.53 3.37 6.32
C ALA A 118 -16.58 3.16 7.51
N MET A 119 -15.69 4.13 7.77
CA MET A 119 -14.72 4.14 8.87
C MET A 119 -15.20 4.90 10.10
N HIS A 120 -16.48 5.29 10.16
CA HIS A 120 -17.02 6.02 11.30
C HIS A 120 -17.00 5.16 12.58
N PRO A 121 -16.65 5.69 13.77
CA PRO A 121 -16.50 4.90 15.01
C PRO A 121 -17.66 3.94 15.32
N ARG A 122 -18.91 4.38 15.13
CA ARG A 122 -20.10 3.53 15.30
C ARG A 122 -20.13 2.28 14.40
N ARG A 123 -19.57 2.35 13.19
CA ARG A 123 -19.43 1.18 12.31
C ARG A 123 -18.30 0.27 12.79
N ILE A 124 -17.20 0.85 13.25
CA ILE A 124 -16.08 0.09 13.83
C ILE A 124 -16.55 -0.72 15.04
N GLU A 125 -17.39 -0.15 15.91
CA GLU A 125 -18.02 -0.87 17.03
C GLU A 125 -18.84 -2.07 16.53
N ALA A 126 -19.65 -1.90 15.48
CA ALA A 126 -20.41 -3.00 14.88
C ALA A 126 -19.51 -4.07 14.23
N TYR A 127 -18.32 -3.69 13.75
CA TYR A 127 -17.36 -4.64 13.18
C TYR A 127 -16.67 -5.50 14.23
N ALA A 128 -16.59 -5.04 15.49
CA ALA A 128 -15.92 -5.76 16.57
C ALA A 128 -16.49 -7.16 16.78
N ASP A 129 -17.82 -7.32 16.76
CA ASP A 129 -18.47 -8.62 16.91
C ASP A 129 -18.10 -9.58 15.77
N THR A 130 -17.99 -9.06 14.56
CA THR A 130 -17.53 -9.84 13.39
C THR A 130 -16.07 -10.26 13.55
N MET A 131 -15.20 -9.35 13.99
CA MET A 131 -13.79 -9.64 14.25
C MET A 131 -13.63 -10.75 15.29
N VAL A 132 -14.35 -10.64 16.42
CA VAL A 132 -14.33 -11.65 17.50
C VAL A 132 -14.85 -13.00 17.00
N THR A 133 -15.95 -13.00 16.26
CA THR A 133 -16.55 -14.23 15.72
C THR A 133 -15.60 -14.96 14.78
N LEU A 134 -15.03 -14.25 13.79
CA LEU A 134 -14.10 -14.83 12.82
C LEU A 134 -12.78 -15.27 13.47
N THR A 135 -12.31 -14.54 14.48
CA THR A 135 -11.13 -14.93 15.26
C THR A 135 -11.38 -16.23 16.01
N ARG A 136 -12.52 -16.33 16.71
CA ARG A 136 -12.91 -17.57 17.43
C ARG A 136 -13.04 -18.76 16.49
N GLN A 137 -13.63 -18.57 15.32
CA GLN A 137 -13.72 -19.63 14.30
C GLN A 137 -12.34 -20.06 13.81
N THR A 138 -11.44 -19.10 13.57
CA THR A 138 -10.07 -19.40 13.08
C THR A 138 -9.27 -20.19 14.09
N ILE A 139 -9.34 -19.84 15.37
CA ILE A 139 -8.58 -20.53 16.43
C ILE A 139 -9.25 -21.82 16.90
N ALA A 140 -10.53 -22.06 16.55
CA ALA A 140 -11.23 -23.30 16.94
C ALA A 140 -10.60 -24.55 16.29
N ASP A 141 -9.98 -24.39 15.13
CA ASP A 141 -9.29 -25.47 14.41
C ASP A 141 -7.84 -25.67 14.90
N TRP A 142 -7.34 -24.81 15.81
CA TRP A 142 -5.97 -24.90 16.31
C TRP A 142 -5.88 -25.97 17.40
N GLN A 143 -4.86 -26.81 17.31
CA GLN A 143 -4.58 -27.87 18.28
C GLN A 143 -3.40 -27.48 19.17
N ASP A 144 -3.46 -27.89 20.43
CA ASP A 144 -2.34 -27.68 21.35
C ASP A 144 -1.08 -28.38 20.84
N GLY A 145 0.06 -27.70 20.93
CA GLY A 145 1.34 -28.17 20.39
C GLY A 145 1.49 -28.10 18.85
N ALA A 146 0.49 -27.62 18.11
CA ALA A 146 0.60 -27.48 16.65
C ALA A 146 1.54 -26.33 16.26
N VAL A 147 2.36 -26.55 15.23
CA VAL A 147 3.16 -25.50 14.59
C VAL A 147 2.34 -24.92 13.43
N ILE A 148 2.06 -23.62 13.50
CA ILE A 148 1.27 -22.90 12.49
C ILE A 148 2.07 -21.75 11.88
N ASP A 149 1.81 -21.47 10.60
CA ASP A 149 2.28 -20.29 9.90
C ASP A 149 1.42 -19.07 10.30
N ILE A 150 1.85 -18.32 11.32
CA ILE A 150 1.07 -17.21 11.85
C ILE A 150 0.85 -16.09 10.82
N ASN A 151 1.79 -15.88 9.90
CA ASN A 151 1.67 -14.86 8.86
C ASN A 151 0.49 -15.20 7.94
N ARG A 152 0.44 -16.45 7.46
CA ARG A 152 -0.66 -16.96 6.64
C ARG A 152 -2.00 -16.91 7.39
N GLN A 153 -2.03 -17.34 8.66
CA GLN A 153 -3.26 -17.31 9.46
C GLN A 153 -3.79 -15.89 9.64
N MET A 154 -2.92 -14.93 9.95
CA MET A 154 -3.31 -13.52 10.13
C MET A 154 -3.76 -12.88 8.82
N MET A 155 -3.12 -13.20 7.68
CA MET A 155 -3.53 -12.73 6.37
C MET A 155 -4.94 -13.22 6.03
N GLN A 156 -5.20 -14.52 6.17
CA GLN A 156 -6.52 -15.11 5.89
C GLN A 156 -7.61 -14.57 6.82
N LEU A 157 -7.33 -14.45 8.12
CA LEU A 157 -8.26 -13.86 9.08
C LEU A 157 -8.60 -12.41 8.73
N THR A 158 -7.58 -11.60 8.42
CA THR A 158 -7.77 -10.18 8.07
C THR A 158 -8.58 -10.02 6.79
N LEU A 159 -8.33 -10.85 5.77
CA LEU A 159 -9.12 -10.86 4.55
C LEU A 159 -10.59 -11.24 4.81
N LYS A 160 -10.84 -12.27 5.62
CA LYS A 160 -12.21 -12.66 6.01
C LYS A 160 -12.93 -11.54 6.76
N ILE A 161 -12.23 -10.86 7.68
CA ILE A 161 -12.78 -9.73 8.44
C ILE A 161 -13.13 -8.58 7.50
N ILE A 162 -12.21 -8.16 6.63
CA ILE A 162 -12.45 -7.06 5.68
C ILE A 162 -13.60 -7.41 4.73
N ALA A 163 -13.62 -8.62 4.19
CA ALA A 163 -14.70 -9.10 3.33
C ALA A 163 -16.07 -9.03 4.01
N ARG A 164 -16.17 -9.50 5.25
CA ARG A 164 -17.43 -9.50 5.99
C ARG A 164 -17.87 -8.11 6.43
N THR A 165 -16.93 -7.27 6.88
CA THR A 165 -17.24 -5.96 7.47
C THR A 165 -17.46 -4.86 6.43
N MET A 166 -16.67 -4.88 5.35
CA MET A 166 -16.69 -3.84 4.31
C MET A 166 -17.56 -4.23 3.12
N PHE A 167 -17.65 -5.51 2.79
CA PHE A 167 -18.36 -5.97 1.59
C PHE A 167 -19.59 -6.80 1.92
N SER A 168 -19.89 -7.08 3.19
CA SER A 168 -20.94 -8.04 3.62
C SER A 168 -20.90 -9.37 2.86
N THR A 169 -19.73 -9.76 2.37
CA THR A 169 -19.54 -10.92 1.51
C THR A 169 -18.71 -11.96 2.23
N ASP A 170 -19.00 -13.22 1.95
CA ASP A 170 -18.10 -14.32 2.31
C ASP A 170 -17.16 -14.59 1.13
N VAL A 171 -15.87 -14.33 1.31
CA VAL A 171 -14.84 -14.58 0.29
C VAL A 171 -14.05 -15.85 0.57
N THR A 172 -14.54 -16.76 1.42
CA THR A 172 -13.78 -17.93 1.88
C THR A 172 -13.25 -18.78 0.72
N ARG A 173 -13.94 -18.82 -0.43
CA ARG A 173 -13.47 -19.56 -1.63
C ARG A 173 -12.35 -18.81 -2.35
N GLU A 174 -12.41 -17.49 -2.35
CA GLU A 174 -11.53 -16.58 -3.06
C GLU A 174 -10.31 -16.15 -2.22
N VAL A 175 -10.31 -16.41 -0.91
CA VAL A 175 -9.20 -16.07 0.03
C VAL A 175 -7.85 -16.52 -0.51
N ASN A 176 -7.75 -17.74 -1.07
CA ASN A 176 -6.49 -18.26 -1.58
C ASN A 176 -5.99 -17.48 -2.80
N THR A 177 -6.89 -17.14 -3.73
CA THR A 177 -6.58 -16.34 -4.92
C THR A 177 -6.12 -14.94 -4.53
N ILE A 178 -6.84 -14.29 -3.61
CA ILE A 178 -6.48 -12.96 -3.11
C ILE A 178 -5.15 -13.00 -2.36
N SER A 179 -4.94 -13.99 -1.49
CA SER A 179 -3.67 -14.15 -0.75
C SER A 179 -2.50 -14.36 -1.71
N HIS A 180 -2.64 -15.22 -2.72
CA HIS A 180 -1.63 -15.43 -3.74
C HIS A 180 -1.28 -14.15 -4.52
N ALA A 181 -2.28 -13.32 -4.84
CA ALA A 181 -2.05 -12.04 -5.51
C ALA A 181 -1.28 -11.06 -4.60
N LEU A 182 -1.60 -11.01 -3.31
CA LEU A 182 -0.89 -10.18 -2.33
C LEU A 182 0.54 -10.66 -2.08
N ASP A 183 0.77 -11.97 -2.01
CA ASP A 183 2.10 -12.55 -1.88
C ASP A 183 2.96 -12.25 -3.11
N PHE A 184 2.38 -12.39 -4.31
CA PHE A 184 3.04 -12.03 -5.56
C PHE A 184 3.38 -10.53 -5.61
N PHE A 185 2.48 -9.67 -5.14
CA PHE A 185 2.74 -8.24 -5.05
C PHE A 185 3.92 -7.93 -4.10
N GLN A 186 3.97 -8.58 -2.93
CA GLN A 186 5.09 -8.44 -2.00
C GLN A 186 6.42 -8.94 -2.61
N GLU A 187 6.39 -10.08 -3.33
CA GLU A 187 7.53 -10.61 -4.09
C GLU A 187 8.01 -9.59 -5.13
N ALA A 188 7.08 -9.01 -5.89
CA ALA A 188 7.37 -8.00 -6.90
C ALA A 188 8.03 -6.75 -6.29
N ASN A 189 7.48 -6.25 -5.18
CA ASN A 189 7.97 -5.06 -4.50
C ASN A 189 9.36 -5.25 -3.87
N ASN A 190 9.70 -6.48 -3.47
CA ASN A 190 11.01 -6.83 -2.91
C ASN A 190 12.05 -7.23 -3.99
N THR A 191 11.66 -7.25 -5.26
CA THR A 191 12.53 -7.61 -6.37
C THR A 191 13.02 -6.34 -7.08
N ILE A 192 14.34 -6.20 -7.20
CA ILE A 192 14.94 -5.14 -8.03
C ILE A 192 14.78 -5.55 -9.49
N ASP A 193 13.71 -5.10 -10.13
CA ASP A 193 13.53 -5.31 -11.57
C ASP A 193 14.17 -4.18 -12.39
N ILE A 194 15.23 -4.52 -13.10
CA ILE A 194 15.94 -3.61 -14.02
C ILE A 194 15.66 -3.95 -15.49
N PHE A 195 14.88 -5.00 -15.76
CA PHE A 195 14.61 -5.45 -17.11
C PHE A 195 13.45 -4.66 -17.71
N PRO A 196 13.55 -4.26 -18.99
CA PRO A 196 12.39 -3.74 -19.70
C PRO A 196 11.23 -4.73 -19.71
N GLU A 197 9.99 -4.23 -19.75
CA GLU A 197 8.77 -5.05 -19.67
C GLU A 197 8.67 -6.15 -20.74
N TRP A 198 9.28 -5.94 -21.91
CA TRP A 198 9.29 -6.91 -23.00
C TRP A 198 10.22 -8.11 -22.74
N VAL A 199 11.08 -8.07 -21.72
CA VAL A 199 11.95 -9.17 -21.34
C VAL A 199 11.13 -10.19 -20.53
N PRO A 200 11.11 -11.49 -20.90
CA PRO A 200 10.29 -12.50 -20.21
C PRO A 200 10.94 -12.96 -18.90
N THR A 201 10.95 -12.10 -17.88
CA THR A 201 11.35 -12.49 -16.52
C THR A 201 10.24 -13.32 -15.86
N PRO A 202 10.56 -14.16 -14.85
CA PRO A 202 9.53 -14.89 -14.10
C PRO A 202 8.44 -13.97 -13.53
N LEU A 203 8.80 -12.75 -13.11
CA LEU A 203 7.88 -11.73 -12.64
C LEU A 203 6.95 -11.27 -13.77
N HIS A 204 7.51 -10.86 -14.91
CA HIS A 204 6.75 -10.39 -16.07
C HIS A 204 5.83 -11.47 -16.65
N MET A 205 6.25 -12.74 -16.63
CA MET A 205 5.45 -13.85 -17.14
C MET A 205 4.29 -14.23 -16.22
N ARG A 206 4.46 -14.12 -14.90
CA ARG A 206 3.40 -14.43 -13.92
C ARG A 206 2.38 -13.31 -13.79
N TRP A 207 2.80 -12.05 -13.98
CA TRP A 207 1.99 -10.86 -13.76
C TRP A 207 0.60 -10.89 -14.43
N PRO A 208 0.47 -11.17 -15.75
CA PRO A 208 -0.84 -11.09 -16.41
C PRO A 208 -1.84 -12.10 -15.85
N LYS A 209 -1.35 -13.31 -15.50
CA LYS A 209 -2.19 -14.36 -14.93
C LYS A 209 -2.69 -13.98 -13.54
N VAL A 210 -1.78 -13.57 -12.65
CA VAL A 210 -2.12 -13.19 -11.27
C VAL A 210 -3.10 -12.00 -11.26
N MET A 211 -2.85 -10.99 -12.09
CA MET A 211 -3.75 -9.84 -12.20
C MET A 211 -5.10 -10.20 -12.80
N SER A 212 -5.14 -11.09 -13.80
CA SER A 212 -6.41 -11.56 -14.35
C SER A 212 -7.24 -12.29 -13.30
N GLU A 213 -6.64 -13.21 -12.54
CA GLU A 213 -7.34 -13.97 -11.50
C GLU A 213 -7.85 -13.04 -10.38
N PHE A 214 -7.02 -12.09 -9.95
CA PHE A 214 -7.41 -11.08 -8.96
C PHE A 214 -8.57 -10.20 -9.45
N ASN A 215 -8.46 -9.66 -10.67
CA ASN A 215 -9.50 -8.80 -11.23
C ASN A 215 -10.82 -9.55 -11.46
N THR A 216 -10.77 -10.83 -11.86
CA THR A 216 -11.96 -11.66 -11.98
C THR A 216 -12.72 -11.73 -10.65
N VAL A 217 -12.02 -12.03 -9.54
CA VAL A 217 -12.64 -12.08 -8.20
C VAL A 217 -13.31 -10.75 -7.84
N ILE A 218 -12.61 -9.62 -8.04
CA ILE A 218 -13.17 -8.30 -7.74
C ILE A 218 -14.40 -8.00 -8.60
N HIS A 219 -14.35 -8.30 -9.90
CA HIS A 219 -15.48 -8.07 -10.80
C HIS A 219 -16.67 -8.96 -10.48
N GLU A 220 -16.46 -10.22 -10.08
CA GLU A 220 -17.54 -11.12 -9.65
C GLU A 220 -18.24 -10.58 -8.40
N ILE A 221 -17.49 -10.10 -7.40
CA ILE A 221 -18.06 -9.47 -6.20
C ILE A 221 -18.91 -8.24 -6.58
N ILE A 222 -18.40 -7.38 -7.48
CA ILE A 222 -19.12 -6.19 -7.95
C ILE A 222 -20.39 -6.56 -8.72
N GLN A 223 -20.30 -7.52 -9.64
CA GLN A 223 -21.43 -7.95 -10.46
C GLN A 223 -22.53 -8.58 -9.62
N GLN A 224 -22.15 -9.46 -8.69
CA GLN A 224 -23.09 -10.06 -7.74
C GLN A 224 -23.81 -8.98 -6.93
N ARG A 225 -23.08 -7.97 -6.43
CA ARG A 225 -23.70 -6.87 -5.69
C ARG A 225 -24.65 -6.04 -6.54
N ARG A 226 -24.32 -5.78 -7.80
CA ARG A 226 -25.22 -5.06 -8.72
C ARG A 226 -26.49 -5.87 -9.02
N ALA A 227 -26.36 -7.19 -9.15
CA ALA A 227 -27.49 -8.09 -9.39
C ALA A 227 -28.43 -8.18 -8.17
N ASP A 228 -27.89 -8.19 -6.96
CA ASP A 228 -28.65 -8.26 -5.69
C ASP A 228 -29.30 -6.92 -5.30
N GLY A 229 -29.03 -5.84 -6.05
CA GLY A 229 -29.46 -4.47 -5.75
C GLY A 229 -28.58 -3.83 -4.68
N ALA A 230 -27.73 -2.87 -5.07
CA ALA A 230 -26.78 -2.24 -4.17
C ALA A 230 -27.47 -1.50 -3.01
N GLU A 231 -28.66 -0.94 -3.27
CA GLU A 231 -29.54 -0.27 -2.30
C GLU A 231 -30.01 -1.16 -1.15
N ASN A 232 -29.96 -2.48 -1.31
CA ASN A 232 -30.39 -3.43 -0.29
C ASN A 232 -29.34 -3.66 0.81
N PHE A 233 -28.13 -3.10 0.66
CA PHE A 233 -27.03 -3.28 1.59
C PHE A 233 -26.50 -1.93 2.10
N ASN A 234 -26.02 -1.94 3.34
CA ASN A 234 -25.48 -0.76 4.01
C ASN A 234 -23.99 -0.90 4.33
N ASP A 235 -23.19 -1.38 3.37
CA ASP A 235 -21.75 -1.60 3.50
C ASP A 235 -20.91 -0.71 2.57
N LEU A 236 -19.57 -0.84 2.65
CA LEU A 236 -18.67 0.00 1.87
C LEU A 236 -18.87 -0.23 0.38
N LEU A 237 -19.01 -1.48 -0.09
CA LEU A 237 -19.20 -1.75 -1.51
C LEU A 237 -20.44 -1.05 -2.07
N SER A 238 -21.57 -1.16 -1.37
CA SER A 238 -22.80 -0.47 -1.77
C SER A 238 -22.66 1.04 -1.69
N MET A 239 -22.00 1.58 -0.67
CA MET A 239 -21.70 3.01 -0.61
C MET A 239 -20.86 3.47 -1.80
N LEU A 240 -19.87 2.68 -2.23
CA LEU A 240 -19.03 3.01 -3.39
C LEU A 240 -19.77 2.85 -4.73
N LEU A 241 -20.67 1.87 -4.85
CA LEU A 241 -21.48 1.66 -6.06
C LEU A 241 -22.60 2.70 -6.22
N LEU A 242 -23.17 3.15 -5.10
CA LEU A 242 -24.22 4.18 -5.07
C LEU A 242 -23.65 5.60 -4.97
N ALA A 243 -22.34 5.73 -4.71
CA ALA A 243 -21.67 7.01 -4.70
C ALA A 243 -21.68 7.60 -6.12
N VAL A 244 -22.49 8.63 -6.28
CA VAL A 244 -22.41 9.58 -7.39
C VAL A 244 -21.64 10.79 -6.85
N ASP A 245 -20.67 11.29 -7.61
CA ASP A 245 -19.97 12.52 -7.26
C ASP A 245 -20.87 13.76 -7.39
N GLU A 246 -20.28 14.94 -7.16
CA GLU A 246 -20.97 16.23 -7.33
C GLU A 246 -21.25 16.56 -8.82
N ASP A 247 -20.64 15.83 -9.76
CA ASP A 247 -20.73 16.00 -11.22
C ASP A 247 -21.66 14.98 -11.91
N GLY A 248 -22.23 14.03 -11.19
CA GLY A 248 -23.08 12.96 -11.73
C GLY A 248 -22.36 11.67 -12.15
N GLU A 249 -21.04 11.56 -11.97
CA GLU A 249 -20.26 10.36 -12.31
C GLU A 249 -20.09 9.41 -11.11
N GLY A 250 -20.41 8.14 -11.34
CA GLY A 250 -20.12 7.07 -10.37
C GLY A 250 -18.63 6.77 -10.27
N MET A 251 -18.20 6.01 -9.25
CA MET A 251 -16.84 5.46 -9.26
C MET A 251 -16.72 4.38 -10.36
N SER A 252 -15.87 4.64 -11.35
CA SER A 252 -15.47 3.67 -12.39
C SER A 252 -14.42 2.70 -11.88
#